data_AF-A0ABD1BS15-F1
#
_entry.id   AF-A0ABD1BS15-F1
#
_cell.length_a   1.000
_cell.length_b   1.000
_cell.length_c   1.000
_cell.angle_alpha   90.00
_cell.angle_beta   90.00
_cell.angle_gamma   90.00
#
_symmetry.space_group_name_H-M   'P 1'
#
loop_
_entity.id
_entity.type
_entity.pdbx_description
1 polymer ?
#
loop_
_entity_poly.entity_id
_entity_poly.type
_entity_poly.pdbx_seq_one_letter_code
_entity_poly.pdbx_strand_id
1 'polypeptide(L)'
;MALWITSDMGKRETFIMCAGVGLYGMSKVENWNVVRRMSLINNRIVHLVDSLEGLELTTFLLQRTNLKTISSEFFKSMSKLAVLDLSSNGKLVELPDRISELVSLQYLNLSYSGIRHLPKGIQELRKLIHLDLEETNQLESIVGI
;
A
#
# COMPACT_ATOMS: atom_id res chain seq x y z
N MET A 1 -5.12 -11.49 19.83
CA MET A 1 -4.95 -12.29 18.59
C MET A 1 -5.82 -11.67 17.51
N ALA A 2 -5.23 -11.27 16.38
CA ALA A 2 -5.99 -10.86 15.20
C ALA A 2 -6.31 -12.11 14.38
N LEU A 3 -7.58 -12.28 14.02
CA LEU A 3 -8.04 -13.41 13.22
C LEU A 3 -7.86 -13.06 11.74
N TRP A 4 -6.95 -13.76 11.06
CA TRP A 4 -6.74 -13.62 9.62
C TRP A 4 -7.83 -14.39 8.89
N ILE A 5 -8.87 -13.69 8.44
CA ILE A 5 -9.94 -14.33 7.67
C ILE A 5 -9.44 -14.44 6.22
N THR A 6 -9.06 -15.66 5.82
CA THR A 6 -8.87 -16.01 4.43
C THR A 6 -10.24 -16.38 3.85
N SER A 7 -10.73 -15.56 2.92
CA SER A 7 -11.99 -15.84 2.23
C SER A 7 -11.67 -16.48 0.88
N ASP A 8 -11.87 -17.79 0.77
CA ASP A 8 -11.81 -18.52 -0.51
C ASP A 8 -13.17 -18.40 -1.22
N MET A 9 -13.48 -17.21 -1.71
CA MET A 9 -14.70 -16.96 -2.48
C MET A 9 -14.51 -17.44 -3.92
N GLY A 10 -14.46 -18.75 -4.12
CA GLY A 10 -14.90 -19.44 -5.33
C GLY A 10 -14.09 -19.27 -6.64
N LYS A 11 -13.00 -18.50 -6.67
CA LYS A 11 -12.09 -18.43 -7.84
C LYS A 11 -10.67 -18.05 -7.41
N ARG A 12 -9.77 -19.03 -7.19
CA ARG A 12 -8.27 -18.97 -7.22
C ARG A 12 -7.51 -17.75 -6.64
N GLU A 13 -8.17 -16.75 -6.09
CA GLU A 13 -7.62 -15.50 -5.59
C GLU A 13 -7.85 -15.49 -4.09
N THR A 14 -6.78 -15.55 -3.30
CA THR A 14 -6.88 -15.49 -1.85
C THR A 14 -6.94 -14.02 -1.42
N PHE A 15 -7.96 -13.69 -0.63
CA PHE A 15 -8.18 -12.36 -0.06
C PHE A 15 -7.92 -12.42 1.44
N ILE A 16 -7.19 -11.43 1.95
CA ILE A 16 -7.04 -11.20 3.39
C ILE A 16 -7.76 -9.90 3.75
N MET A 17 -8.70 -10.00 4.68
CA MET A 17 -9.48 -8.88 5.18
C MET A 17 -9.36 -8.83 6.71
N CYS A 18 -8.58 -7.87 7.20
CA CYS A 18 -8.45 -7.60 8.63
C CYS A 18 -8.79 -6.13 8.84
N ALA A 19 -10.07 -5.77 8.95
CA ALA A 19 -10.49 -4.39 9.13
C ALA A 19 -10.90 -4.11 10.58
N GLY A 20 -10.46 -2.99 11.16
CA GLY A 20 -10.96 -2.53 12.47
C GLY A 20 -10.49 -3.32 13.69
N VAL A 21 -9.57 -4.28 13.53
CA VAL A 21 -9.13 -5.17 14.63
C VAL A 21 -7.95 -4.62 15.44
N GLY A 22 -7.41 -3.45 15.06
CA GLY A 22 -6.36 -2.77 15.81
C GLY A 22 -4.95 -3.32 15.57
N LEU A 23 -4.67 -3.85 14.38
CA LEU A 23 -3.32 -4.31 14.01
C LEU A 23 -2.29 -3.18 14.11
N TYR A 24 -1.13 -3.47 14.70
CA TYR A 24 0.02 -2.55 14.81
C TYR A 24 1.18 -2.91 13.87
N GLY A 25 1.11 -4.06 13.19
CA GLY A 25 2.11 -4.50 12.22
C GLY A 25 1.65 -5.74 11.42
N MET A 26 2.39 -6.09 10.37
CA MET A 26 2.15 -7.29 9.57
C MET A 26 2.82 -8.49 10.27
N SER A 27 2.08 -9.29 11.03
CA SER A 27 2.63 -10.52 11.63
C SER A 27 2.89 -11.59 10.56
N LYS A 28 3.91 -12.43 10.75
CA LYS A 28 4.29 -13.55 9.87
C LYS A 28 3.09 -14.48 9.59
N VAL A 29 2.46 -14.32 8.43
CA VAL A 29 1.57 -15.34 7.84
C VAL A 29 2.46 -16.29 7.04
N GLU A 30 2.32 -17.59 7.24
CA GLU A 30 3.21 -18.61 6.65
C GLU A 30 3.05 -18.82 5.13
N ASN A 31 2.16 -18.10 4.44
CA ASN A 31 1.99 -18.28 3.00
C ASN A 31 1.40 -17.06 2.27
N TRP A 32 2.19 -15.99 2.19
CA TRP A 32 1.82 -14.75 1.51
C TRP A 32 1.73 -14.85 -0.03
N ASN A 33 2.35 -15.87 -0.62
CA ASN A 33 2.49 -16.05 -2.07
C ASN A 33 1.18 -16.29 -2.83
N VAL A 34 0.16 -16.83 -2.17
CA VAL A 34 -1.16 -17.05 -2.76
C VAL A 34 -2.03 -15.80 -2.69
N VAL A 35 -1.75 -14.90 -1.75
CA VAL A 35 -2.57 -13.71 -1.48
C VAL A 35 -2.46 -12.76 -2.66
N ARG A 36 -3.61 -12.43 -3.25
CA ARG A 36 -3.71 -11.47 -4.35
C ARG A 36 -4.23 -10.14 -3.88
N ARG A 37 -5.16 -10.14 -2.93
CA ARG A 37 -5.76 -8.89 -2.45
C ARG A 37 -5.73 -8.84 -0.93
N MET A 38 -5.26 -7.71 -0.41
CA MET A 38 -5.14 -7.52 1.03
C MET A 38 -5.79 -6.19 1.43
N SER A 39 -6.63 -6.24 2.45
CA SER A 39 -7.24 -5.08 3.07
C SER A 39 -6.96 -5.06 4.56
N LEU A 40 -6.31 -3.99 4.99
CA LEU A 40 -5.96 -3.69 6.38
C LEU A 40 -6.58 -2.37 6.83
N ILE A 41 -7.74 -2.02 6.27
CA ILE A 41 -8.47 -0.77 6.52
C ILE A 41 -8.78 -0.59 8.01
N ASN A 42 -8.75 0.63 8.52
CA ASN A 42 -9.12 0.98 9.90
C ASN A 42 -8.29 0.22 10.96
N ASN A 43 -6.99 0.02 10.73
CA ASN A 43 -6.07 -0.50 11.73
C ASN A 43 -5.21 0.61 12.36
N ARG A 44 -4.17 0.22 13.11
CA ARG A 44 -3.23 1.11 13.79
C ARG A 44 -1.79 0.84 13.30
N ILE A 45 -1.65 0.52 12.02
CA ILE A 45 -0.36 0.25 11.39
C ILE A 45 0.36 1.58 11.18
N VAL A 46 1.39 1.81 11.98
CA VAL A 46 2.15 3.08 11.96
C VAL A 46 3.32 3.01 10.96
N HIS A 47 3.89 1.82 10.78
CA HIS A 47 5.10 1.61 9.99
C HIS A 47 4.99 0.34 9.15
N LEU A 48 5.44 0.41 7.89
CA LEU A 48 5.62 -0.75 7.02
C LEU A 48 7.13 -0.97 6.84
N VAL A 49 7.72 -1.91 7.59
CA VAL A 49 9.20 -2.02 7.72
C VAL A 49 9.81 -3.19 6.96
N ASP A 50 9.07 -4.29 6.77
CA ASP A 50 9.61 -5.53 6.21
C ASP A 50 9.25 -5.69 4.73
N SER A 51 10.24 -6.04 3.91
CA SER A 51 9.98 -6.58 2.57
C SER A 51 9.30 -7.93 2.74
N LEU A 52 8.10 -8.06 2.18
CA LEU A 52 7.38 -9.32 2.14
C LEU A 52 7.73 -10.01 0.81
N GLU A 53 8.79 -10.82 0.86
CA GLU A 53 9.25 -11.60 -0.30
C GLU A 53 8.16 -12.58 -0.77
N GLY A 54 8.09 -12.76 -2.10
CA GLY A 54 7.16 -13.70 -2.71
C GLY A 54 5.70 -13.28 -2.68
N LEU A 55 5.37 -12.03 -2.29
CA LEU A 55 4.02 -11.51 -2.47
C LEU A 55 3.67 -11.39 -3.95
N GLU A 56 2.47 -11.85 -4.28
CA GLU A 56 1.90 -11.72 -5.60
C GLU A 56 0.64 -10.85 -5.58
N LEU A 57 0.62 -9.87 -4.66
CA LEU A 57 -0.50 -8.94 -4.49
C LEU A 57 -0.75 -8.16 -5.79
N THR A 58 -2.02 -8.10 -6.16
CA THR A 58 -2.58 -7.23 -7.19
C THR A 58 -3.30 -6.04 -6.58
N THR A 59 -3.78 -6.15 -5.33
CA THR A 59 -4.48 -5.07 -4.62
C THR A 59 -4.05 -4.99 -3.17
N PHE A 60 -3.71 -3.79 -2.71
CA PHE A 60 -3.39 -3.54 -1.32
C PHE A 60 -4.05 -2.26 -0.80
N LEU A 61 -4.88 -2.42 0.23
CA LEU A 61 -5.74 -1.39 0.80
C LEU A 61 -5.34 -1.14 2.26
N LEU A 62 -4.86 0.08 2.55
CA LEU A 62 -4.27 0.50 3.83
C LEU A 62 -4.90 1.79 4.37
N GLN A 63 -6.15 2.06 4.00
CA GLN A 63 -6.85 3.28 4.38
C GLN A 63 -7.01 3.37 5.90
N ARG A 64 -6.85 4.59 6.43
CA ARG A 64 -7.09 4.88 7.86
C ARG A 64 -6.31 3.96 8.80
N THR A 65 -5.02 3.75 8.52
CA THR A 65 -4.14 2.92 9.36
C THR A 65 -3.26 3.70 10.31
N ASN A 66 -3.25 5.04 10.22
CA ASN A 66 -2.28 5.93 10.89
C ASN A 66 -0.85 5.73 10.40
N LEU A 67 -0.70 5.29 9.15
CA LEU A 67 0.60 5.06 8.52
C LEU A 67 1.40 6.36 8.52
N LYS A 68 2.66 6.26 8.95
CA LYS A 68 3.62 7.37 8.99
C LYS A 68 4.76 7.16 8.01
N THR A 69 5.31 5.95 7.99
CA THR A 69 6.49 5.64 7.19
C THR A 69 6.35 4.29 6.50
N ILE A 70 6.89 4.23 5.28
CA ILE A 70 7.05 3.02 4.49
C ILE A 70 8.55 2.86 4.26
N SER A 71 9.11 1.74 4.68
CA SER A 71 10.51 1.38 4.44
C SER A 71 10.81 1.33 2.95
N SER A 72 12.03 1.70 2.56
CA SER A 72 12.47 1.66 1.17
C SER A 72 12.23 0.27 0.57
N GLU A 73 12.62 -0.79 1.27
CA GLU A 73 12.56 -2.16 0.76
C GLU A 73 11.13 -2.74 0.69
N PHE A 74 10.11 -2.07 1.23
CA PHE A 74 8.76 -2.62 1.34
C PHE A 74 8.16 -3.01 -0.03
N PHE A 75 8.41 -2.23 -1.07
CA PHE A 75 7.86 -2.45 -2.42
C PHE A 75 8.69 -3.38 -3.30
N LYS A 76 9.87 -3.83 -2.84
CA LYS A 76 10.89 -4.53 -3.63
C LYS A 76 10.39 -5.76 -4.41
N SER A 77 9.33 -6.43 -3.94
CA SER A 77 8.81 -7.65 -4.56
C SER A 77 7.34 -7.54 -4.99
N MET A 78 6.80 -6.33 -5.11
CA MET A 78 5.37 -6.09 -5.41
C MET A 78 5.11 -5.75 -6.89
N SER A 79 5.84 -6.39 -7.81
CA SER A 79 5.78 -6.07 -9.25
C SER A 79 4.44 -6.35 -9.92
N LYS A 80 3.57 -7.15 -9.29
CA LYS A 80 2.20 -7.46 -9.75
C LYS A 80 1.13 -6.51 -9.20
N LEU A 81 1.49 -5.60 -8.28
CA LEU A 81 0.53 -4.72 -7.63
C LEU A 81 -0.05 -3.74 -8.65
N ALA A 82 -1.37 -3.75 -8.80
CA ALA A 82 -2.10 -2.90 -9.75
C ALA A 82 -2.86 -1.78 -9.03
N VAL A 83 -3.30 -2.02 -7.78
CA VAL A 83 -4.06 -1.08 -6.97
C VAL A 83 -3.40 -0.91 -5.61
N LEU A 84 -3.01 0.31 -5.29
CA LEU A 84 -2.49 0.70 -3.99
C LEU A 84 -3.32 1.88 -3.44
N ASP A 85 -3.97 1.66 -2.31
CA ASP A 85 -4.72 2.70 -1.62
C ASP A 85 -4.11 2.97 -0.23
N LEU A 86 -3.48 4.14 -0.11
CA LEU A 86 -2.87 4.66 1.10
C LEU A 86 -3.64 5.87 1.65
N SER A 87 -4.87 6.10 1.18
CA SER A 87 -5.66 7.28 1.53
C SER A 87 -5.99 7.36 3.01
N SER A 88 -6.36 8.56 3.46
CA SER A 88 -6.70 8.83 4.87
C SER A 88 -5.58 8.45 5.85
N ASN A 89 -4.32 8.57 5.43
CA ASN A 89 -3.15 8.45 6.28
C ASN A 89 -2.46 9.82 6.40
N GLY A 90 -3.09 10.74 7.13
CA GLY A 90 -2.63 12.13 7.27
C GLY A 90 -1.25 12.33 7.89
N LYS A 91 -0.61 11.28 8.40
CA LYS A 91 0.77 11.32 8.94
C LYS A 91 1.81 10.74 7.98
N LEU A 92 1.40 10.20 6.84
CA LEU A 92 2.29 9.75 5.78
C LEU A 92 2.78 10.99 5.02
N VAL A 93 4.05 11.35 5.21
CA VAL A 93 4.63 12.60 4.68
C VAL A 93 5.47 12.41 3.42
N GLU A 94 5.94 11.19 3.20
CA GLU A 94 6.75 10.82 2.03
C GLU A 94 6.49 9.36 1.63
N LEU A 95 6.81 9.04 0.38
CA LEU A 95 6.87 7.67 -0.13
C LEU A 95 8.32 7.35 -0.50
N PRO A 96 8.77 6.09 -0.38
CA PRO A 96 10.11 5.70 -0.81
C PRO A 96 10.24 5.74 -2.34
N ASP A 97 11.44 6.07 -2.84
CA ASP A 97 11.76 6.06 -4.28
C ASP A 97 11.53 4.68 -4.93
N ARG A 98 11.67 3.60 -4.15
CA ARG A 98 11.35 2.23 -4.60
C ARG A 98 9.87 1.99 -4.88
N ILE A 99 8.99 2.99 -4.80
CA ILE A 99 7.67 2.89 -5.42
C ILE A 99 7.77 2.57 -6.91
N SER A 100 8.89 2.90 -7.57
CA SER A 100 9.20 2.51 -8.96
C SER A 100 9.17 1.01 -9.23
N GLU A 101 9.33 0.16 -8.19
CA GLU A 101 9.26 -1.30 -8.30
C GLU A 101 7.84 -1.80 -8.60
N LEU A 102 6.82 -0.95 -8.37
CA LEU A 102 5.42 -1.23 -8.66
C LEU A 102 5.11 -1.08 -10.16
N VAL A 103 5.86 -1.77 -11.02
CA VAL A 103 5.82 -1.66 -12.48
C VAL A 103 4.46 -2.01 -13.12
N SER A 104 3.56 -2.63 -12.36
CA SER A 104 2.19 -2.95 -12.78
C SER A 104 1.12 -2.00 -12.23
N LEU A 105 1.51 -0.99 -11.44
CA LEU A 105 0.57 -0.11 -10.75
C LEU A 105 -0.23 0.71 -11.74
N GLN A 106 -1.55 0.66 -11.59
CA GLN A 106 -2.53 1.37 -12.41
C GLN A 106 -3.28 2.41 -11.60
N TYR A 107 -3.47 2.18 -10.31
CA TYR A 107 -4.20 3.05 -9.41
C TYR A 107 -3.39 3.28 -8.13
N LEU A 108 -3.09 4.55 -7.85
CA LEU A 108 -2.46 5.00 -6.62
C LEU A 108 -3.34 6.06 -5.96
N ASN A 109 -3.82 5.80 -4.75
CA ASN A 109 -4.56 6.78 -3.97
C ASN A 109 -3.77 7.23 -2.74
N LEU A 110 -3.50 8.53 -2.70
CA LEU A 110 -2.83 9.25 -1.61
C LEU A 110 -3.71 10.35 -1.03
N SER A 111 -5.01 10.37 -1.37
CA SER A 111 -5.94 11.38 -0.87
C SER A 111 -5.97 11.42 0.66
N TYR A 112 -6.22 12.59 1.23
CA TYR A 112 -6.21 12.81 2.68
C TYR A 112 -4.92 12.31 3.37
N SER A 113 -3.77 12.41 2.69
CA SER A 113 -2.45 12.15 3.27
C SER A 113 -1.70 13.44 3.59
N GLY A 114 -0.64 13.32 4.40
CA GLY A 114 0.25 14.44 4.72
C GLY A 114 1.40 14.58 3.72
N ILE A 115 1.29 13.99 2.53
CA ILE A 115 2.37 13.88 1.57
C ILE A 115 2.85 15.28 1.17
N ARG A 116 4.15 15.52 1.30
CA ARG A 116 4.74 16.83 0.95
C ARG A 116 5.30 16.82 -0.45
N HIS A 117 5.93 15.73 -0.84
CA HIS A 117 6.57 15.55 -2.13
C HIS A 117 6.28 14.13 -2.64
N LEU A 118 6.22 14.00 -3.95
CA LEU A 118 6.20 12.70 -4.59
C LEU A 118 7.64 12.24 -4.88
N PRO A 119 7.96 10.95 -4.65
CA PRO A 119 9.29 10.41 -4.93
C PRO A 119 9.58 10.42 -6.43
N LYS A 120 10.86 10.48 -6.81
CA LYS A 120 11.26 10.46 -8.24
C LYS A 120 10.81 9.18 -8.93
N GLY A 121 10.71 8.09 -8.18
CA GLY A 121 10.25 6.79 -8.68
C GLY A 121 8.83 6.78 -9.25
N ILE A 122 8.00 7.79 -8.98
CA ILE A 122 6.66 7.89 -9.58
C ILE A 122 6.72 7.99 -11.12
N GLN A 123 7.77 8.57 -11.70
CA GLN A 123 7.96 8.68 -13.16
C GLN A 123 8.14 7.32 -13.86
N GLU A 124 8.55 6.30 -13.11
CA GLU A 124 8.77 4.96 -13.63
C GLU A 124 7.48 4.12 -13.65
N LEU A 125 6.39 4.62 -13.06
CA LEU A 125 5.08 3.96 -13.03
C LEU A 125 4.35 4.10 -14.37
N ARG A 126 4.91 3.51 -15.44
CA ARG A 126 4.43 3.68 -16.83
C ARG A 126 3.03 3.15 -17.11
N LYS A 127 2.46 2.38 -16.19
CA LYS A 127 1.09 1.86 -16.27
C LYS A 127 0.10 2.61 -15.37
N LEU A 128 0.54 3.64 -14.65
CA LEU A 128 -0.33 4.41 -13.77
C LEU A 128 -1.36 5.15 -14.60
N ILE A 129 -2.63 4.82 -14.38
CA ILE A 129 -3.79 5.41 -15.08
C ILE A 129 -4.45 6.46 -14.18
N HIS A 130 -4.36 6.28 -12.87
CA HIS A 130 -5.01 7.13 -11.90
C HIS A 130 -4.10 7.39 -10.69
N LEU A 131 -3.87 8.67 -10.42
CA LEU A 131 -3.21 9.18 -9.24
C LEU A 131 -4.18 10.12 -8.53
N ASP A 132 -4.63 9.73 -7.34
CA ASP A 132 -5.51 10.54 -6.50
C ASP A 132 -4.70 11.26 -5.42
N LEU A 133 -4.77 12.58 -5.45
CA LEU A 133 -4.11 13.51 -4.53
C LEU A 133 -5.13 14.45 -3.87
N GLU A 134 -6.43 14.11 -3.89
CA GLU A 134 -7.46 14.92 -3.26
C GLU A 134 -7.13 15.18 -1.78
N GLU A 135 -7.32 16.43 -1.31
CA GLU A 135 -7.09 16.79 0.10
C GLU A 135 -5.65 16.52 0.61
N THR A 136 -4.65 16.52 -0.28
CA THR A 136 -3.22 16.51 0.06
C THR A 136 -2.70 17.93 0.32
N ASN A 137 -3.25 18.59 1.33
CA ASN A 137 -3.05 20.03 1.60
C ASN A 137 -1.61 20.43 2.00
N GLN A 138 -0.70 19.47 2.14
CA GLN A 138 0.73 19.69 2.45
C GLN A 138 1.63 19.48 1.22
N LEU A 139 1.08 19.10 0.06
CA LEU A 139 1.85 18.84 -1.16
C LEU A 139 2.43 20.15 -1.70
N GLU A 140 3.76 20.26 -1.64
CA GLU A 140 4.48 21.48 -2.04
C GLU A 140 4.76 21.51 -3.55
N SER A 141 4.90 20.35 -4.17
CA SER A 141 5.29 20.25 -5.58
C SER A 141 4.86 18.93 -6.20
N ILE A 142 4.42 19.02 -7.45
CA ILE A 142 4.21 17.89 -8.36
C ILE A 142 5.29 17.82 -9.45
N VAL A 143 6.39 18.58 -9.30
CA VAL A 143 7.46 18.59 -10.29
C VAL A 143 8.08 17.20 -10.37
N GLY A 144 8.11 16.64 -11.57
CA GLY A 144 8.61 15.29 -11.79
C GLY A 144 7.56 14.20 -11.58
N ILE A 145 6.27 14.53 -11.68
CA ILE A 145 5.30 13.64 -12.33
C ILE A 145 5.30 14.00 -13.82
#